data_AF-A0AA40SLY4-F1
#
_entry.id   AF-A0AA40SLY4-F1
#
_cell.length_a   1.000
_cell.length_b   1.000
_cell.length_c   1.000
_cell.angle_alpha   90.00
_cell.angle_beta   90.00
_cell.angle_gamma   90.00
#
_symmetry.space_group_name_H-M   'P 1'
#
loop_
_entity.id
_entity.type
_entity.pdbx_description
1 polymer ?
#
loop_
_entity_poly.entity_id
_entity_poly.type
_entity_poly.pdbx_seq_one_letter_code
_entity_poly.pdbx_strand_id
1 'polypeptide(L)'
;MTVYGFGERKTPESFRNACDTFTYLEVLVEAEDEPVTAPLARAASPTLRQDTKLVAGLRAAVASASGEDGWANLAVVGSLMRKQQPDFDPRNWGYAKLSDLVRTIGLFGIEPRPSGGLQIQNKAK
;
A
#
# COMPACT_ATOMS: atom_id res chain seq x y z
N MET A 1 -4.77 -21.58 8.61
CA MET A 1 -3.85 -22.04 7.54
C MET A 1 -3.67 -20.85 6.62
N THR A 2 -2.43 -20.38 6.40
CA THR A 2 -2.15 -19.18 5.60
C THR A 2 -1.63 -19.60 4.22
N VAL A 3 -2.28 -19.15 3.16
CA VAL A 3 -1.99 -19.45 1.76
C VAL A 3 -1.22 -18.29 1.15
N TYR A 4 0.05 -18.54 0.83
CA TYR A 4 0.92 -17.59 0.14
C TYR A 4 0.92 -17.88 -1.37
N GLY A 5 0.56 -16.89 -2.16
CA GLY A 5 0.62 -16.91 -3.62
C GLY A 5 1.79 -16.11 -4.15
N PHE A 6 2.38 -16.57 -5.24
CA PHE A 6 3.46 -15.87 -5.94
C PHE A 6 3.15 -15.88 -7.45
N GLY A 7 3.38 -14.76 -8.13
CA GLY A 7 3.19 -14.70 -9.58
C GLY A 7 3.49 -13.34 -10.20
N GLU A 8 3.12 -13.16 -11.46
CA GLU A 8 3.39 -11.95 -12.25
C GLU A 8 2.15 -11.05 -12.33
N ARG A 9 2.27 -9.80 -12.79
CA ARG A 9 1.10 -8.92 -13.01
C ARG A 9 0.00 -9.52 -13.90
N LYS A 10 0.37 -10.39 -14.85
CA LYS A 10 -0.56 -11.10 -15.75
C LYS A 10 -1.37 -12.22 -15.06
N THR A 11 -1.07 -12.57 -13.81
CA THR A 11 -1.81 -13.62 -13.08
C THR A 11 -3.30 -13.25 -12.97
N PRO A 12 -4.25 -14.19 -13.15
CA PRO A 12 -5.67 -13.90 -13.00
C PRO A 12 -6.04 -13.36 -11.63
N GLU A 13 -6.93 -12.37 -11.58
CA GLU A 13 -7.33 -11.75 -10.32
C GLU A 13 -8.01 -12.74 -9.36
N SER A 14 -8.77 -13.68 -9.88
CA SER A 14 -9.39 -14.76 -9.11
C SER A 14 -8.37 -15.63 -8.38
N PHE A 15 -7.17 -15.82 -8.94
CA PHE A 15 -6.09 -16.54 -8.26
C PHE A 15 -5.47 -15.69 -7.14
N ARG A 16 -5.23 -14.40 -7.40
CA ARG A 16 -4.68 -13.48 -6.38
C ARG A 16 -5.62 -13.33 -5.18
N ASN A 17 -6.92 -13.21 -5.44
CA ASN A 17 -7.94 -13.05 -4.40
C ASN A 17 -8.17 -14.34 -3.59
N ALA A 18 -7.77 -15.50 -4.10
CA ALA A 18 -7.89 -16.78 -3.39
C ALA A 18 -6.76 -17.00 -2.37
N CYS A 19 -5.68 -16.22 -2.42
CA CYS A 19 -4.57 -16.28 -1.47
C CYS A 19 -4.79 -15.33 -0.29
N ASP A 20 -4.23 -15.66 0.88
CA ASP A 20 -4.16 -14.74 2.02
C ASP A 20 -3.14 -13.61 1.78
N THR A 21 -2.09 -13.91 1.01
CA THR A 21 -1.08 -12.94 0.61
C THR A 21 -0.55 -13.32 -0.76
N PHE A 22 -0.55 -12.38 -1.70
CA PHE A 22 -0.01 -12.59 -3.04
C PHE A 22 1.16 -11.64 -3.29
N THR A 23 2.34 -12.20 -3.61
CA THR A 23 3.55 -11.42 -3.89
C THR A 23 3.87 -11.45 -5.37
N TYR A 24 4.09 -10.28 -5.96
CA TYR A 24 4.55 -10.17 -7.34
C TYR A 24 6.04 -10.48 -7.46
N LEU A 25 6.40 -11.45 -8.31
CA LEU A 25 7.80 -11.89 -8.50
C LEU A 25 8.69 -10.76 -9.04
N GLU A 26 8.13 -9.88 -9.85
CA GLU A 26 8.82 -8.70 -10.41
C GLU A 26 9.40 -7.78 -9.33
N VAL A 27 8.82 -7.79 -8.12
CA VAL A 27 9.27 -6.97 -6.99
C VAL A 27 10.46 -7.60 -6.25
N LEU A 28 10.64 -8.92 -6.31
CA LEU A 28 11.68 -9.63 -5.55
C LEU A 28 13.05 -9.58 -6.24
N VAL A 29 13.09 -9.48 -7.57
CA VAL A 29 14.33 -9.50 -8.36
C VAL A 29 15.21 -8.27 -8.08
N GLU A 30 14.63 -7.16 -7.60
CA GLU A 30 15.38 -5.95 -7.20
C GLU A 30 16.08 -6.06 -5.83
N ALA A 31 15.90 -7.16 -5.08
CA ALA A 31 16.54 -7.32 -3.77
C ALA A 31 17.95 -7.96 -3.81
N GLU A 32 18.36 -8.52 -4.95
CA GLU A 32 19.65 -9.21 -5.16
C GLU A 32 20.33 -8.74 -6.46
N ASP A 33 20.77 -7.48 -6.52
CA ASP A 33 21.97 -7.07 -7.30
C ASP A 33 22.34 -5.59 -7.02
N GLU A 34 23.56 -5.21 -7.36
CA GLU A 34 24.32 -3.99 -7.07
C GLU A 34 23.65 -2.59 -7.22
N PRO A 35 24.26 -1.52 -6.65
CA PRO A 35 23.71 -0.17 -6.75
C PRO A 35 23.82 0.36 -8.19
N VAL A 36 22.87 1.24 -8.54
CA VAL A 36 22.69 2.03 -9.77
C VAL A 36 22.12 1.31 -11.01
N THR A 37 20.79 1.41 -11.18
CA THR A 37 20.17 2.27 -12.20
C THR A 37 18.65 2.31 -12.02
N ALA A 38 18.11 3.50 -11.78
CA ALA A 38 16.70 3.88 -11.68
C ALA A 38 15.80 2.94 -10.81
N PRO A 39 15.42 3.34 -9.58
CA PRO A 39 14.38 2.59 -8.86
C PRO A 39 13.16 2.50 -9.77
N LEU A 40 12.47 1.34 -9.83
CA LEU A 40 11.12 1.18 -10.41
C LEU A 40 10.43 2.55 -10.38
N ALA A 41 10.33 3.21 -11.54
CA ALA A 41 10.13 4.66 -11.58
C ALA A 41 8.97 5.00 -10.67
N ARG A 42 9.28 5.60 -9.50
CA ARG A 42 8.30 5.74 -8.40
C ARG A 42 7.03 6.27 -9.01
N ALA A 43 5.95 5.50 -8.89
CA ALA A 43 4.73 5.84 -9.59
C ALA A 43 4.37 7.28 -9.23
N ALA A 44 4.24 8.13 -10.26
CA ALA A 44 4.04 9.55 -10.05
C ALA A 44 2.70 9.77 -9.34
N SER A 45 2.60 10.88 -8.59
CA SER A 45 1.36 11.25 -7.89
C SER A 45 0.09 11.19 -8.75
N PRO A 46 0.06 11.60 -10.04
CA PRO A 46 -1.15 11.45 -10.87
C PRO A 46 -1.54 9.98 -11.10
N THR A 47 -0.57 9.11 -11.40
CA THR A 47 -0.81 7.67 -11.61
C THR A 47 -1.37 7.02 -10.35
N LEU A 48 -0.80 7.35 -9.19
CA LEU A 48 -1.27 6.83 -7.90
C LEU A 48 -2.67 7.32 -7.53
N ARG A 49 -3.03 8.56 -7.90
CA ARG A 49 -4.38 9.10 -7.67
C ARG A 49 -5.43 8.50 -8.60
N GLN A 50 -5.02 8.03 -9.78
CA GLN A 50 -5.89 7.37 -10.74
C GLN A 50 -6.12 5.89 -10.42
N ASP A 51 -5.33 5.30 -9.54
CA ASP A 51 -5.54 3.94 -9.06
C ASP A 51 -6.72 3.90 -8.07
N THR A 52 -7.92 3.68 -8.61
CA THR A 52 -9.15 3.65 -7.84
C THR A 52 -9.14 2.55 -6.77
N LYS A 53 -8.51 1.40 -7.05
CA LYS A 53 -8.44 0.27 -6.10
C LYS A 53 -7.57 0.65 -4.90
N LEU A 54 -6.42 1.27 -5.14
CA LEU A 54 -5.53 1.79 -4.10
C LEU A 54 -6.20 2.89 -3.26
N VAL A 55 -6.75 3.91 -3.92
CA VAL A 55 -7.33 5.07 -3.23
C VAL A 55 -8.61 4.68 -2.45
N ALA A 56 -9.48 3.86 -3.04
CA ALA A 56 -10.69 3.37 -2.37
C ALA A 56 -10.34 2.47 -1.18
N GLY A 57 -9.38 1.56 -1.34
CA GLY A 57 -8.89 0.73 -0.25
C GLY A 57 -8.32 1.57 0.89
N LEU A 58 -7.48 2.58 0.59
CA LEU A 58 -6.89 3.44 1.61
C LEU A 58 -7.98 4.20 2.37
N ARG A 59 -8.98 4.73 1.67
CA ARG A 59 -10.11 5.41 2.30
C ARG A 59 -10.94 4.47 3.17
N ALA A 60 -11.24 3.26 2.70
CA ALA A 60 -11.99 2.27 3.46
C ALA A 60 -11.21 1.84 4.72
N ALA A 61 -9.93 1.51 4.57
CA ALA A 61 -9.06 1.11 5.68
C ALA A 61 -8.86 2.24 6.71
N VAL A 62 -8.71 3.49 6.25
CA VAL A 62 -8.69 4.66 7.13
C VAL A 62 -10.03 4.79 7.86
N ALA A 63 -11.17 4.76 7.16
CA ALA A 63 -12.48 4.87 7.80
C ALA A 63 -12.73 3.78 8.86
N SER A 64 -12.29 2.55 8.62
CA SER A 64 -12.41 1.45 9.58
C SER A 64 -11.44 1.54 10.77
N ALA A 65 -10.29 2.20 10.62
CA ALA A 65 -9.27 2.33 11.67
C ALA A 65 -9.26 3.71 12.35
N SER A 66 -10.05 4.66 11.87
CA SER A 66 -10.16 6.01 12.43
C SER A 66 -10.95 5.94 13.73
N GLY A 67 -10.43 6.58 14.78
CA GLY A 67 -11.18 6.84 16.00
C GLY A 67 -12.04 8.11 15.88
N GLU A 68 -12.49 8.62 17.03
CA GLU A 68 -13.32 9.83 17.12
C GLU A 68 -12.60 11.09 16.58
N ASP A 69 -11.27 11.15 16.66
CA ASP A 69 -10.46 12.25 16.12
C ASP A 69 -10.29 12.22 14.58
N GLY A 70 -10.84 11.20 13.91
CA GLY A 70 -10.69 11.00 12.46
C GLY A 70 -9.28 10.60 12.01
N TRP A 71 -8.36 10.35 12.94
CA TRP A 71 -7.01 9.85 12.67
C TRP A 71 -6.95 8.34 12.88
N ALA A 72 -6.31 7.65 11.94
CA ALA A 72 -6.05 6.22 12.00
C ALA A 72 -4.56 5.93 12.16
N ASN A 73 -4.21 4.84 12.86
CA ASN A 73 -2.81 4.38 12.92
C ASN A 73 -2.39 3.81 11.56
N LEU A 74 -1.29 4.30 10.97
CA LEU A 74 -0.84 3.89 9.64
C LEU A 74 -0.51 2.39 9.55
N ALA A 75 0.04 1.80 10.62
CA ALA A 75 0.35 0.37 10.65
C ALA A 75 -0.94 -0.48 10.62
N VAL A 76 -1.99 -0.03 11.34
CA VAL A 76 -3.30 -0.68 11.33
C VAL A 76 -3.94 -0.56 9.95
N VAL A 77 -3.88 0.61 9.32
CA VAL A 77 -4.36 0.83 7.95
C VAL A 77 -3.64 -0.08 6.96
N GLY A 78 -2.31 -0.22 7.06
CA GLY A 78 -1.55 -1.14 6.22
C GLY A 78 -1.95 -2.62 6.41
N SER A 79 -2.24 -3.04 7.64
CA SER A 79 -2.74 -4.40 7.93
C SER A 79 -4.14 -4.63 7.36
N LEU A 80 -5.05 -3.67 7.53
CA LEU A 80 -6.39 -3.72 6.95
C LEU A 80 -6.34 -3.78 5.42
N MET A 81 -5.43 -3.04 4.80
CA MET A 81 -5.25 -3.07 3.36
C MET A 81 -4.86 -4.45 2.85
N ARG A 82 -3.89 -5.11 3.49
CA ARG A 82 -3.51 -6.48 3.12
C ARG A 82 -4.64 -7.49 3.33
N LYS A 83 -5.52 -7.27 4.32
CA LYS A 83 -6.71 -8.10 4.54
C LYS A 83 -7.80 -7.90 3.48
N GLN A 84 -8.00 -6.66 3.03
CA GLN A 84 -9.00 -6.34 2.02
C GLN A 84 -8.50 -6.61 0.59
N GLN A 85 -7.19 -6.51 0.39
CA GLN A 85 -6.51 -6.65 -0.89
C GLN A 85 -5.23 -7.48 -0.69
N PRO A 86 -5.28 -8.81 -0.91
CA PRO A 86 -4.14 -9.69 -0.66
C PRO A 86 -2.95 -9.42 -1.60
N ASP A 87 -3.18 -8.74 -2.72
CA ASP A 87 -2.17 -8.30 -3.68
C ASP A 87 -1.55 -6.92 -3.36
N PHE A 88 -1.97 -6.27 -2.26
CA PHE A 88 -1.48 -4.96 -1.88
C PHE A 88 -0.05 -5.02 -1.33
N ASP A 89 0.89 -4.43 -2.07
CA ASP A 89 2.24 -4.15 -1.58
C ASP A 89 2.75 -2.79 -2.12
N PRO A 90 3.22 -1.86 -1.27
CA PRO A 90 3.76 -0.57 -1.71
C PRO A 90 4.87 -0.68 -2.77
N ARG A 91 5.60 -1.80 -2.76
CA ARG A 91 6.68 -2.05 -3.71
C ARG A 91 6.18 -2.25 -5.14
N ASN A 92 4.91 -2.63 -5.33
CA ASN A 92 4.29 -2.71 -6.66
C ASN A 92 4.31 -1.34 -7.39
N TRP A 93 4.43 -0.24 -6.64
CA TRP A 93 4.52 1.13 -7.16
C TRP A 93 5.92 1.76 -6.98
N GLY A 94 6.93 0.98 -6.59
CA GLY A 94 8.30 1.45 -6.37
C GLY A 94 8.56 2.08 -4.99
N TYR A 95 7.68 1.84 -4.00
CA TYR A 95 7.81 2.41 -2.65
C TYR A 95 8.20 1.34 -1.62
N ALA A 96 9.31 1.56 -0.92
CA ALA A 96 9.75 0.66 0.15
C ALA A 96 8.89 0.75 1.43
N LYS A 97 8.21 1.89 1.65
CA LYS A 97 7.41 2.18 2.84
C LYS A 97 6.03 2.69 2.43
N LEU A 98 4.99 2.19 3.12
CA LEU A 98 3.62 2.68 2.95
C LEU A 98 3.49 4.19 3.20
N SER A 99 4.26 4.71 4.16
CA SER A 99 4.27 6.14 4.46
C SER A 99 4.74 7.01 3.29
N ASP A 100 5.72 6.54 2.51
CA ASP A 100 6.25 7.25 1.35
C ASP A 100 5.25 7.22 0.18
N LEU A 101 4.61 6.07 -0.03
CA LEU A 101 3.53 5.89 -1.00
C LEU A 101 2.39 6.88 -0.71
N VAL A 102 1.87 6.87 0.52
CA VAL A 102 0.72 7.70 0.91
C VAL A 102 1.05 9.20 0.88
N ARG A 103 2.27 9.59 1.28
CA ARG A 103 2.75 10.98 1.15
C ARG A 103 2.72 11.44 -0.31
N THR A 104 3.15 10.57 -1.23
CA THR A 104 3.21 10.89 -2.65
C THR A 104 1.83 10.93 -3.31
N ILE A 105 0.88 10.10 -2.88
CA ILE A 105 -0.53 10.21 -3.29
C ILE A 105 -1.05 11.63 -3.00
N GLY A 106 -0.72 12.19 -1.84
CA GLY A 106 -1.08 13.56 -1.44
C GLY A 106 -2.58 13.79 -1.17
N LEU A 107 -3.39 12.73 -1.21
CA LEU A 107 -4.83 12.75 -0.87
C LEU A 107 -5.08 12.47 0.62
N PHE A 108 -4.04 12.19 1.39
CA PHE A 108 -4.12 11.82 2.80
C PHE A 108 -3.17 12.71 3.62
N GLY A 109 -3.60 13.06 4.83
CA GLY A 109 -2.73 13.68 5.83
C GLY A 109 -1.90 12.60 6.52
N ILE A 110 -0.60 12.82 6.69
CA ILE A 110 0.25 11.95 7.51
C ILE A 110 0.98 12.81 8.54
N GLU A 111 0.84 12.42 9.80
CA GLU A 111 1.51 13.07 10.93
C GLU A 111 2.16 12.03 11.85
N PRO A 112 3.25 12.41 12.55
CA PRO A 112 3.78 11.60 13.63
C PRO A 112 2.82 11.63 14.83
N ARG A 113 2.60 10.47 15.45
CA ARG A 113 1.78 10.38 16.66
C ARG A 113 2.63 10.65 17.90
N PRO A 114 2.14 11.37 18.92
CA PRO A 114 2.88 11.62 20.16
C PRO A 114 3.28 10.34 20.91
N SER A 115 2.49 9.27 20.78
CA SER A 115 2.77 7.93 21.32
C SER A 115 3.76 7.11 20.48
N GLY A 116 4.32 7.68 19.42
CA GLY A 116 5.19 7.01 18.47
C GLY A 116 4.43 6.42 17.26
N GLY A 117 5.13 6.34 16.13
CA GLY A 117 4.56 5.88 14.86
C GLY A 117 3.93 7.00 14.03
N LEU A 118 3.28 6.62 12.93
CA LEU A 118 2.62 7.53 12.00
C LEU A 118 1.11 7.31 12.05
N GLN A 119 0.36 8.41 11.95
CA GLN A 119 -1.07 8.41 11.76
C GLN A 119 -1.44 8.97 10.40
N ILE A 120 -2.56 8.50 9.87
CA ILE A 120 -3.10 8.85 8.57
C ILE A 120 -4.54 9.30 8.73
N GLN A 121 -4.92 10.36 8.02
CA GLN A 121 -6.29 10.87 7.95
C GLN A 121 -6.66 11.12 6.49
N ASN A 122 -7.93 10.92 6.16
CA ASN A 122 -8.45 11.26 4.85
C ASN A 122 -8.53 12.79 4.72
N LYS A 123 -7.84 13.39 3.73
CA LYS A 123 -8.11 14.79 3.41
C LYS A 123 -9.42 14.82 2.64
N ALA A 124 -10.51 15.08 3.35
CA ALA A 124 -11.74 15.49 2.72
C ALA A 124 -11.43 16.74 1.87
N LYS A 125 -11.80 16.68 0.59
CA LYS A 125 -11.80 17.85 -0.27
C LYS A 125 -13.03 18.70 0.06
#